data_AF-A0A246GEE4-F1
#
_entry.id   AF-A0A246GEE4-F1
#
_cell.length_a   1.000
_cell.length_b   1.000
_cell.length_c   1.000
_cell.angle_alpha   90.00
_cell.angle_beta   90.00
_cell.angle_gamma   90.00
#
_symmetry.space_group_name_H-M   'P 1'
#
loop_
_entity.id
_entity.type
_entity.pdbx_description
1 polymer ?
#
loop_
_entity_poly.entity_id
_entity_poly.type
_entity_poly.pdbx_seq_one_letter_code
_entity_poly.pdbx_strand_id
1 'polypeptide(L)'
;MNICSKCKAYTRSNNPICYHCYIEGGKFVKGFTSYSFEKTPLNFIKGHIGESIIQNLFSSLGFIVFRYGIENNLTYINEYLDDSDFSKTELNILTSRPDLLVLNKEKKRIYFTEIKYRWSGKFEYSELGEDYKYQNTYIIVLSKSGFKCIKASELKKITAINIDCTEYDLCNNIEFNLDKGFVKLIENQALNIYNSIEHISHIESIVL
;
A
#
# COMPACT_ATOMS: atom_id res chain seq x y z
N MET A 1 -10.77 21.00 27.94
CA MET A 1 -10.70 20.62 26.51
C MET A 1 -9.62 21.46 25.85
N ASN A 2 -8.67 20.86 25.14
CA ASN A 2 -7.69 21.64 24.39
C ASN A 2 -8.37 22.23 23.15
N ILE A 3 -7.96 23.44 22.77
CA ILE A 3 -8.56 24.21 21.69
C ILE A 3 -7.46 24.58 20.70
N CYS A 4 -7.75 24.49 19.40
CA CYS A 4 -6.80 24.89 18.37
C CYS A 4 -6.53 26.40 18.44
N SER A 5 -5.26 26.78 18.42
CA SER A 5 -4.77 28.15 18.41
C SER A 5 -5.18 28.91 17.14
N LYS A 6 -5.34 28.21 16.00
CA LYS A 6 -5.73 28.80 14.72
C LYS A 6 -7.25 28.93 14.53
N CYS A 7 -8.00 27.83 14.61
CA CYS A 7 -9.44 27.82 14.28
C CYS A 7 -10.37 27.66 15.47
N LYS A 8 -9.84 27.56 16.70
CA LYS A 8 -10.62 27.35 17.93
C LYS A 8 -11.45 26.06 18.00
N ALA A 9 -11.30 25.14 17.05
CA ALA A 9 -11.88 23.80 17.14
C ALA A 9 -11.26 23.00 18.30
N TYR A 10 -12.01 22.02 18.83
CA TYR A 10 -11.48 21.06 19.79
C TYR A 10 -10.29 20.28 19.19
N THR A 11 -9.26 20.05 20.00
CA THR A 11 -8.16 19.15 19.66
C THR A 11 -7.81 18.28 20.87
N ARG A 12 -7.33 17.07 20.61
CA ARG A 12 -6.75 16.20 21.64
C ARG A 12 -5.26 16.46 21.87
N SER A 13 -4.61 17.18 20.95
CA SER A 13 -3.18 17.46 21.02
C SER A 13 -2.85 18.42 22.17
N ASN A 14 -1.73 18.16 22.85
CA ASN A 14 -1.16 19.06 23.86
C ASN A 14 -0.53 20.31 23.22
N ASN A 15 -0.10 20.21 21.96
CA ASN A 15 0.18 21.37 21.11
C ASN A 15 -1.13 21.83 20.45
N PRO A 16 -1.60 23.07 20.64
CA PRO A 16 -2.95 23.50 20.29
C PRO A 16 -3.13 23.69 18.76
N ILE A 17 -2.91 22.67 17.94
CA ILE A 17 -3.22 22.68 16.51
C ILE A 17 -4.14 21.49 16.23
N CYS A 18 -5.28 21.72 15.57
CA CYS A 18 -6.16 20.64 15.13
C CYS A 18 -5.67 20.04 13.81
N TYR A 19 -6.19 18.87 13.44
CA TYR A 19 -5.81 18.15 12.22
C TYR A 19 -5.95 19.00 10.96
N HIS A 20 -7.07 19.70 10.80
CA HIS A 20 -7.35 20.58 9.67
C HIS A 20 -6.26 21.65 9.50
N CYS A 21 -6.03 22.43 10.55
CA CYS A 21 -5.02 23.49 10.58
C CYS A 21 -3.56 23.00 10.48
N TYR A 22 -3.31 21.72 10.77
CA TYR A 22 -2.03 21.06 10.59
C TYR A 22 -1.78 20.74 9.10
N ILE A 23 -2.76 20.13 8.42
CA ILE A 23 -2.64 19.78 6.99
C ILE A 23 -2.52 21.02 6.11
N GLU A 24 -3.33 22.05 6.38
CA GLU A 24 -3.28 23.33 5.64
C GLU A 24 -1.98 24.11 5.86
N GLY A 25 -1.27 23.85 6.98
CA GLY A 25 -0.09 24.60 7.40
C GLY A 25 1.24 24.15 6.78
N GLY A 26 1.26 23.01 6.08
CA GLY A 26 2.36 22.59 5.20
C GLY A 26 3.76 22.37 5.80
N LYS A 27 4.01 22.58 7.09
CA LYS A 27 5.36 22.37 7.68
C LYS A 27 5.29 21.54 8.97
N PHE A 28 6.13 20.50 9.00
CA PHE A 28 6.42 19.68 10.16
C PHE A 28 6.70 20.57 11.38
N VAL A 29 5.86 20.48 12.41
CA VAL A 29 6.12 21.16 13.69
C VAL A 29 7.05 20.26 14.49
N LYS A 30 8.33 20.62 14.60
CA LYS A 30 9.27 19.95 15.52
C LYS A 30 8.71 20.02 16.95
N GLY A 31 8.64 18.88 17.64
CA GLY A 31 8.24 18.80 19.06
C GLY A 31 6.88 18.15 19.34
N PHE A 32 6.27 17.43 18.40
CA PHE A 32 5.17 16.51 18.72
C PHE A 32 5.75 15.23 19.34
N THR A 33 5.60 15.07 20.65
CA THR A 33 6.10 13.90 21.41
C THR A 33 5.00 12.90 21.79
N SER A 34 3.80 13.00 21.23
CA SER A 34 2.71 12.06 21.59
C SER A 34 1.61 11.83 20.55
N TYR A 35 1.42 12.72 19.57
CA TYR A 35 0.46 12.52 18.49
C TYR A 35 0.94 13.27 17.24
N SER A 36 1.81 12.65 16.44
CA SER A 36 1.94 13.11 15.07
C SER A 36 0.58 12.87 14.41
N PHE A 37 -0.04 13.90 13.86
CA PHE A 37 -1.03 13.64 12.82
C PHE A 37 -0.20 13.09 11.66
N GLU A 38 0.01 11.77 11.64
CA GLU A 38 0.72 11.10 10.57
C GLU A 38 0.16 11.61 9.25
N LYS A 39 1.06 11.88 8.31
CA LYS A 39 0.65 12.30 6.97
C LYS A 39 -0.24 11.19 6.39
N THR A 40 -1.55 11.48 6.38
CA THR A 40 -2.64 10.78 5.67
C THR A 40 -2.89 9.32 6.09
N PRO A 41 -3.65 9.09 7.19
CA PRO A 41 -4.28 7.79 7.48
C PRO A 41 -4.99 7.16 6.26
N LEU A 42 -5.50 8.02 5.38
CA LEU A 42 -6.12 7.64 4.12
C LEU A 42 -5.18 6.88 3.16
N ASN A 43 -3.88 7.17 3.14
CA ASN A 43 -2.93 6.44 2.30
C ASN A 43 -2.70 5.02 2.82
N PHE A 44 -2.59 4.84 4.15
CA PHE A 44 -2.53 3.52 4.77
C PHE A 44 -3.81 2.72 4.52
N ILE A 45 -4.97 3.36 4.63
CA ILE A 45 -6.26 2.75 4.29
C ILE A 45 -6.28 2.27 2.83
N LYS A 46 -5.82 3.10 1.88
CA LYS A 46 -5.73 2.72 0.46
C LYS A 46 -4.82 1.49 0.25
N GLY A 47 -3.67 1.45 0.93
CA GLY A 47 -2.74 0.32 0.91
C GLY A 47 -3.39 -0.96 1.43
N HIS A 48 -3.91 -0.93 2.66
CA HIS A 48 -4.56 -2.08 3.29
C HIS A 48 -5.78 -2.60 2.52
N ILE A 49 -6.55 -1.71 1.90
CA ILE A 49 -7.66 -2.09 1.03
C ILE A 49 -7.13 -2.82 -0.20
N GLY A 50 -6.06 -2.33 -0.83
CA GLY A 50 -5.45 -2.97 -1.98
C GLY A 50 -4.92 -4.37 -1.68
N GLU A 51 -4.17 -4.51 -0.59
CA GLU A 51 -3.70 -5.80 -0.10
C GLU A 51 -4.86 -6.76 0.18
N SER A 52 -5.92 -6.27 0.83
CA SER A 52 -7.11 -7.09 1.14
C SER A 52 -7.85 -7.53 -0.11
N ILE A 53 -7.96 -6.66 -1.13
CA ILE A 53 -8.57 -6.99 -2.42
C ILE A 53 -7.80 -8.13 -3.09
N ILE A 54 -6.47 -8.02 -3.18
CA ILE A 54 -5.63 -9.05 -3.82
C ILE A 54 -5.62 -10.34 -3.00
N GLN A 55 -5.55 -10.27 -1.67
CA GLN A 55 -5.66 -11.43 -0.79
C GLN A 55 -6.97 -12.20 -1.06
N ASN A 56 -8.10 -11.49 -1.13
CA ASN A 56 -9.40 -12.11 -1.38
C ASN A 56 -9.52 -12.65 -2.81
N LEU A 57 -8.94 -11.96 -3.80
CA LEU A 57 -8.89 -12.43 -5.19
C LEU A 57 -8.22 -13.81 -5.27
N PHE A 58 -7.01 -13.93 -4.74
CA PHE A 58 -6.27 -15.20 -4.78
C PHE A 58 -6.95 -16.28 -3.92
N SER A 59 -7.42 -15.93 -2.72
CA SER A 59 -8.10 -16.89 -1.85
C SER A 59 -9.37 -17.45 -2.48
N SER A 60 -10.14 -16.60 -3.17
CA SER A 60 -11.36 -17.02 -3.88
C SER A 60 -11.07 -17.94 -5.08
N LEU A 61 -9.88 -17.82 -5.67
CA LEU A 61 -9.40 -18.70 -6.75
C LEU A 61 -8.68 -19.95 -6.23
N GLY A 62 -8.80 -20.26 -4.92
CA GLY A 62 -8.31 -21.52 -4.33
C GLY A 62 -6.85 -21.50 -3.87
N PHE A 63 -6.17 -20.35 -3.92
CA PHE A 63 -4.84 -20.20 -3.36
C PHE A 63 -4.90 -20.09 -1.82
N ILE A 64 -3.83 -20.47 -1.13
CA ILE A 64 -3.64 -20.06 0.27
C ILE A 64 -2.84 -18.77 0.28
N VAL A 65 -3.32 -17.75 0.97
CA VAL A 65 -2.63 -16.46 1.06
C VAL A 65 -2.32 -16.14 2.52
N PHE A 66 -1.07 -15.82 2.80
CA PHE A 66 -0.62 -15.32 4.09
C PHE A 66 -0.14 -13.87 3.96
N ARG A 67 -0.46 -13.04 4.95
CA ARG A 67 0.17 -11.74 5.10
C ARG A 67 1.58 -11.96 5.65
N TYR A 68 2.58 -11.52 4.89
CA TYR A 68 3.99 -11.78 5.15
C TYR A 68 4.76 -10.51 5.53
N GLY A 69 4.31 -9.35 5.06
CA GLY A 69 4.85 -8.05 5.43
C GLY A 69 4.72 -7.78 6.94
N ILE A 70 5.57 -6.91 7.46
CA ILE A 70 5.68 -6.69 8.91
C ILE A 70 4.64 -5.69 9.38
N GLU A 71 4.38 -4.65 8.60
CA GLU A 71 3.31 -3.68 8.80
C GLU A 71 1.94 -4.36 8.97
N ASN A 72 1.75 -5.51 8.32
CA ASN A 72 0.57 -6.35 8.45
C ASN A 72 0.47 -7.10 9.79
N ASN A 73 1.58 -7.38 10.46
CA ASN A 73 1.63 -8.10 11.73
C ASN A 73 1.73 -7.15 12.93
N LEU A 74 2.34 -5.98 12.75
CA LEU A 74 2.59 -4.99 13.78
C LEU A 74 2.41 -3.58 13.18
N THR A 75 1.19 -3.06 13.27
CA THR A 75 0.91 -1.66 12.92
C THR A 75 1.80 -0.75 13.78
N TYR A 76 2.40 0.29 13.17
CA TYR A 76 3.30 1.25 13.83
C TYR A 76 4.69 0.74 14.24
N ILE A 77 5.07 -0.49 13.89
CA ILE A 77 6.38 -1.00 14.31
C ILE A 77 7.55 -0.17 13.77
N ASN A 78 7.40 0.45 12.59
CA ASN A 78 8.48 1.22 11.96
C ASN A 78 9.01 2.33 12.89
N GLU A 79 8.14 2.98 13.67
CA GLU A 79 8.54 4.00 14.64
C GLU A 79 9.35 3.43 15.81
N TYR A 80 9.09 2.17 16.18
CA TYR A 80 9.82 1.47 17.24
C TYR A 80 11.07 0.75 16.72
N LEU A 81 11.12 0.41 15.43
CA LEU A 81 12.27 -0.21 14.78
C LEU A 81 13.43 0.78 14.68
N ASP A 82 13.16 2.05 14.41
CA ASP A 82 14.20 3.08 14.33
C ASP A 82 14.91 3.34 15.69
N ASP A 83 14.20 3.13 16.80
CA ASP A 83 14.70 3.29 18.17
C ASP A 83 15.12 1.95 18.82
N SER A 84 15.24 0.88 18.03
CA SER A 84 15.59 -0.46 18.53
C SER A 84 17.09 -0.74 18.53
N ASP A 85 17.53 -1.73 19.32
CA ASP A 85 18.92 -2.24 19.30
C ASP A 85 19.25 -3.07 18.04
N PHE A 86 18.32 -3.21 17.08
CA PHE A 86 18.55 -3.96 15.86
C PHE A 86 19.56 -3.23 14.96
N SER A 87 20.44 -4.00 14.33
CA SER A 87 21.34 -3.45 13.31
C SER A 87 20.54 -2.98 12.09
N LYS A 88 21.10 -2.00 11.36
CA LYS A 88 20.54 -1.55 10.06
C LYS A 88 20.28 -2.71 9.09
N THR A 89 21.13 -3.74 9.12
CA THR A 89 20.97 -4.93 8.28
C THR A 89 19.75 -5.74 8.67
N GLU A 90 19.50 -5.93 9.97
CA GLU A 90 18.31 -6.63 10.49
C GLU A 90 17.04 -5.86 10.18
N LEU A 91 17.02 -4.55 10.44
CA LEU A 91 15.91 -3.67 10.09
C LEU A 91 15.61 -3.73 8.59
N ASN A 92 16.64 -3.69 7.74
CA ASN A 92 16.48 -3.79 6.29
C ASN A 92 15.99 -5.17 5.83
N ILE A 93 16.17 -6.26 6.58
CA ILE A 93 15.59 -7.57 6.28
C ILE A 93 14.11 -7.59 6.66
N LEU A 94 13.78 -6.95 7.77
CA LEU A 94 12.43 -6.87 8.30
C LEU A 94 11.54 -6.03 7.37
N THR A 95 11.94 -4.81 7.05
CA THR A 95 11.13 -3.85 6.27
C THR A 95 11.05 -4.15 4.78
N SER A 96 11.91 -5.03 4.25
CA SER A 96 11.89 -5.38 2.81
C SER A 96 11.03 -6.60 2.48
N ARG A 97 10.35 -7.20 3.48
CA ARG A 97 9.51 -8.38 3.27
C ARG A 97 8.33 -8.06 2.36
N PRO A 98 8.06 -8.89 1.34
CA PRO A 98 6.88 -8.74 0.50
C PRO A 98 5.57 -8.83 1.31
N ASP A 99 4.54 -8.13 0.86
CA ASP A 99 3.26 -8.06 1.58
C ASP A 99 2.60 -9.42 1.75
N LEU A 100 2.61 -10.27 0.71
CA LEU A 100 1.89 -11.54 0.67
C LEU A 100 2.79 -12.72 0.29
N LEU A 101 2.47 -13.88 0.89
CA LEU A 101 2.91 -15.19 0.46
C LEU A 101 1.71 -15.96 -0.12
N VAL A 102 1.74 -16.21 -1.43
CA VAL A 102 0.67 -16.89 -2.16
C VAL A 102 1.10 -18.31 -2.51
N LEU A 103 0.37 -19.31 -2.03
CA LEU A 103 0.61 -20.73 -2.29
C LEU A 103 -0.45 -21.28 -3.25
N ASN A 104 0.01 -21.81 -4.38
CA ASN A 104 -0.80 -22.64 -5.26
C ASN A 104 -0.61 -24.11 -4.85
N LYS A 105 -1.65 -24.70 -4.23
CA LYS A 105 -1.62 -26.10 -3.76
C LYS A 105 -1.46 -27.09 -4.91
N GLU A 106 -2.17 -26.88 -6.01
CA GLU A 106 -2.21 -27.79 -7.15
C GLU A 106 -0.86 -27.88 -7.84
N LYS A 107 -0.23 -26.72 -8.10
CA LYS A 107 1.10 -26.63 -8.73
C LYS A 107 2.25 -26.82 -7.75
N LYS A 108 1.98 -26.87 -6.43
CA LYS A 108 2.99 -26.87 -5.35
C LYS A 108 3.99 -25.72 -5.50
N ARG A 109 3.50 -24.53 -5.84
CA ARG A 109 4.32 -23.32 -6.05
C ARG A 109 4.00 -22.25 -5.01
N ILE A 110 5.04 -21.54 -4.61
CA ILE A 110 4.98 -20.41 -3.69
C ILE A 110 5.40 -19.16 -4.45
N TYR A 111 4.65 -18.09 -4.25
CA TYR A 111 4.91 -16.79 -4.85
C TYR A 111 4.99 -15.75 -3.75
N PHE A 112 6.08 -15.00 -3.72
CA PHE A 112 6.12 -13.73 -3.00
C PHE A 112 5.38 -12.69 -3.84
N THR A 113 4.60 -11.84 -3.18
CA THR A 113 3.81 -10.81 -3.86
C THR A 113 3.86 -9.51 -3.08
N GLU A 114 4.18 -8.43 -3.80
CA GLU A 114 4.17 -7.04 -3.33
C GLU A 114 2.99 -6.32 -3.96
N ILE A 115 2.26 -5.53 -3.18
CA ILE A 115 1.06 -4.81 -3.61
C ILE A 115 1.34 -3.32 -3.60
N LYS A 116 1.16 -2.68 -4.76
CA LYS A 116 1.27 -1.22 -4.89
C LYS A 116 0.00 -0.66 -5.48
N TYR A 117 -0.35 0.57 -5.06
CA TYR A 117 -1.45 1.32 -5.64
C TYR A 117 -0.91 2.49 -6.46
N ARG A 118 -1.36 2.60 -7.70
CA ARG A 118 -1.02 3.71 -8.59
C ARG A 118 -2.22 4.03 -9.47
N TRP A 119 -2.80 5.22 -9.32
CA TRP A 119 -4.04 5.56 -10.02
C TRP A 119 -3.86 5.63 -11.54
N SER A 120 -2.77 6.26 -12.01
CA SER A 120 -2.44 6.39 -13.43
C SER A 120 -0.93 6.62 -13.65
N GLY A 121 -0.47 6.48 -14.90
CA GLY A 121 0.88 6.86 -15.33
C GLY A 121 1.88 5.71 -15.31
N LYS A 122 3.02 5.88 -14.65
CA LYS A 122 4.10 4.90 -14.59
C LYS A 122 4.30 4.37 -13.18
N PHE A 123 4.78 3.14 -13.10
CA PHE A 123 5.32 2.54 -11.89
C PHE A 123 6.78 2.19 -12.14
N GLU A 124 7.68 2.79 -11.34
CA GLU A 124 9.13 2.67 -11.49
C GLU A 124 9.72 1.68 -10.49
N TYR A 125 10.80 0.99 -10.87
CA TYR A 125 11.53 0.09 -9.98
C TYR A 125 12.06 0.82 -8.72
N SER A 126 12.46 2.08 -8.86
CA SER A 126 12.91 2.95 -7.77
C SER A 126 11.86 3.12 -6.66
N GLU A 127 10.56 2.99 -6.99
CA GLU A 127 9.46 3.07 -6.03
C GLU A 127 9.38 1.85 -5.08
N LEU A 128 10.15 0.79 -5.36
CA LEU A 128 10.31 -0.36 -4.45
C LEU A 128 11.35 -0.11 -3.34
N GLY A 129 12.08 1.01 -3.42
CA GLY A 129 13.18 1.35 -2.52
C GLY A 129 14.55 0.95 -3.06
N GLU A 130 15.58 1.65 -2.56
CA GLU A 130 16.97 1.32 -2.85
C GLU A 130 17.28 -0.09 -2.34
N ASP A 131 17.94 -0.90 -3.17
CA ASP A 131 18.34 -2.28 -2.85
C ASP A 131 17.20 -3.28 -2.55
N TYR A 132 16.04 -3.16 -3.20
CA TYR A 132 14.97 -4.18 -3.10
C TYR A 132 15.51 -5.61 -3.33
N LYS A 133 15.43 -6.46 -2.30
CA LYS A 133 16.16 -7.74 -2.25
C LYS A 133 15.42 -8.89 -2.93
N TYR A 134 14.09 -8.83 -2.99
CA TYR A 134 13.26 -9.96 -3.41
C TYR A 134 12.99 -9.95 -4.92
N GLN A 135 14.02 -10.27 -5.71
CA GLN A 135 13.98 -10.20 -7.18
C GLN A 135 12.98 -11.15 -7.86
N ASN A 136 12.56 -12.21 -7.15
CA ASN A 136 11.55 -13.16 -7.63
C ASN A 136 10.11 -12.81 -7.18
N THR A 137 9.92 -11.70 -6.47
CA THR A 137 8.60 -11.22 -6.07
C THR A 137 7.82 -10.73 -7.28
N TYR A 138 6.53 -11.09 -7.32
CA TYR A 138 5.57 -10.49 -8.25
C TYR A 138 5.07 -9.18 -7.66
N ILE A 139 5.29 -8.08 -8.38
CA ILE A 139 4.71 -6.79 -8.05
C ILE A 139 3.35 -6.71 -8.72
N ILE A 140 2.30 -6.59 -7.92
CA ILE A 140 0.94 -6.36 -8.38
C ILE A 140 0.60 -4.89 -8.15
N VAL A 141 0.37 -4.17 -9.24
CA VAL A 141 0.02 -2.75 -9.20
C VAL A 141 -1.47 -2.60 -9.49
N LEU A 142 -2.22 -2.10 -8.50
CA LEU A 142 -3.63 -1.76 -8.66
C LEU A 142 -3.73 -0.37 -9.27
N SER A 143 -4.45 -0.26 -10.39
CA SER A 143 -4.70 1.00 -11.06
C SER A 143 -6.16 1.16 -11.48
N LYS A 144 -6.50 2.35 -11.99
CA LYS A 144 -7.80 2.62 -12.61
C LYS A 144 -8.08 1.72 -13.81
N SER A 145 -7.03 1.33 -14.53
CA SER A 145 -7.08 0.54 -15.76
C SER A 145 -6.99 -0.98 -15.51
N GLY A 146 -7.03 -1.41 -14.25
CA GLY A 146 -7.04 -2.80 -13.82
C GLY A 146 -5.82 -3.16 -12.97
N PHE A 147 -5.55 -4.45 -12.80
CA PHE A 147 -4.42 -4.94 -12.03
C PHE A 147 -3.28 -5.32 -12.98
N LYS A 148 -2.08 -4.82 -12.70
CA LYS A 148 -0.86 -5.15 -13.43
C LYS A 148 0.02 -6.09 -12.61
N CYS A 149 0.80 -6.92 -13.28
CA CYS A 149 1.67 -7.90 -12.64
C CYS A 149 3.00 -8.00 -13.40
N ILE A 150 4.11 -7.81 -12.69
CA ILE A 150 5.47 -7.96 -13.23
C ILE A 150 6.41 -8.51 -12.16
N LYS A 151 7.43 -9.30 -12.51
CA LYS A 151 8.46 -9.67 -11.52
C LYS A 151 9.38 -8.50 -11.22
N ALA A 152 9.81 -8.37 -9.97
CA ALA A 152 10.76 -7.34 -9.56
C ALA A 152 12.05 -7.35 -10.41
N SER A 153 12.59 -8.53 -10.72
CA SER A 153 13.75 -8.69 -11.60
C SER A 153 13.52 -8.25 -13.05
N GLU A 154 12.30 -8.38 -13.57
CA GLU A 154 11.92 -7.91 -14.91
C GLU A 154 11.76 -6.39 -14.90
N LEU A 155 11.04 -5.86 -13.91
CA LEU A 155 10.88 -4.43 -13.70
C LEU A 155 12.23 -3.73 -13.52
N LYS A 156 13.19 -4.36 -12.84
CA LYS A 156 14.56 -3.85 -12.69
C LYS A 156 15.26 -3.64 -14.03
N LYS A 157 15.02 -4.52 -15.01
CA LYS A 157 15.64 -4.44 -16.34
C LYS A 157 15.01 -3.36 -17.21
N ILE A 158 13.68 -3.23 -17.17
CA ILE A 158 12.94 -2.27 -17.99
C ILE A 158 12.71 -0.93 -17.31
N THR A 159 13.15 -0.80 -16.04
CA THR A 159 13.10 0.35 -15.12
C THR A 159 11.71 0.86 -14.73
N ALA A 160 10.73 0.78 -15.63
CA ALA A 160 9.36 1.19 -15.36
C ALA A 160 8.36 0.46 -16.27
N ILE A 161 7.12 0.35 -15.79
CA ILE A 161 5.96 -0.03 -16.62
C ILE A 161 5.00 1.14 -16.73
N ASN A 162 4.30 1.22 -17.87
CA ASN A 162 3.11 2.04 -18.00
C ASN A 162 1.92 1.23 -17.46
N ILE A 163 1.23 1.76 -16.44
CA ILE A 163 0.12 1.04 -15.82
C ILE A 163 -1.18 1.12 -16.63
N ASP A 164 -1.21 1.84 -17.74
CA ASP A 164 -2.38 1.94 -18.64
C ASP A 164 -2.31 0.97 -19.84
N CYS A 165 -1.27 0.14 -19.95
CA CYS A 165 -1.17 -0.88 -21.01
C CYS A 165 -1.73 -2.24 -20.58
N THR A 166 -2.08 -3.10 -21.55
CA THR A 166 -2.65 -4.45 -21.31
C THR A 166 -1.60 -5.56 -21.24
N GLU A 167 -0.35 -5.27 -21.62
CA GLU A 167 0.76 -6.22 -21.65
C GLU A 167 0.99 -6.86 -20.27
N TYR A 168 0.93 -6.06 -19.22
CA TYR A 168 1.17 -6.50 -17.85
C TYR A 168 -0.12 -6.86 -17.09
N ASP A 169 -1.26 -7.05 -17.75
CA ASP A 169 -2.50 -7.42 -17.05
C ASP A 169 -2.29 -8.68 -16.18
N LEU A 170 -2.70 -8.62 -14.91
CA LEU A 170 -2.55 -9.73 -13.95
C LEU A 170 -3.16 -11.03 -14.47
N CYS A 171 -4.31 -10.96 -15.16
CA CYS A 171 -4.97 -12.14 -15.72
C CYS A 171 -4.18 -12.80 -16.86
N ASN A 172 -3.23 -12.09 -17.49
CA ASN A 172 -2.38 -12.65 -18.55
C ASN A 172 -1.15 -13.37 -17.97
N ASN A 173 -0.92 -13.29 -16.65
CA ASN A 173 0.19 -13.97 -16.00
C ASN A 173 -0.04 -15.49 -15.95
N ILE A 174 0.68 -16.21 -16.80
CA ILE A 174 0.56 -17.67 -16.96
C ILE A 174 0.97 -18.47 -15.71
N GLU A 175 1.82 -17.90 -14.86
CA GLU A 175 2.31 -18.57 -13.65
C GLU A 175 1.17 -18.75 -12.67
N PHE A 176 0.38 -17.69 -12.47
CA PHE A 176 -0.81 -17.72 -11.65
C PHE A 176 -1.97 -18.49 -12.31
N ASN A 177 -2.16 -18.39 -13.63
CA ASN A 177 -3.25 -19.07 -14.34
C ASN A 177 -4.63 -18.75 -13.72
N LEU A 178 -4.95 -17.46 -13.65
CA LEU A 178 -6.16 -16.94 -13.00
C LEU A 178 -7.36 -16.94 -13.94
N ASP A 179 -8.56 -17.11 -13.39
CA ASP A 179 -9.80 -16.90 -14.15
C ASP A 179 -9.95 -15.42 -14.52
N LYS A 180 -9.85 -15.12 -15.82
CA LYS A 180 -9.90 -13.74 -16.33
C LYS A 180 -11.23 -13.05 -16.02
N GLY A 181 -12.34 -13.77 -16.04
CA GLY A 181 -13.66 -13.22 -15.73
C GLY A 181 -13.75 -12.78 -14.27
N PHE A 182 -13.26 -13.62 -13.36
CA PHE A 182 -13.21 -13.30 -11.94
C PHE A 182 -12.24 -12.15 -11.63
N VAL A 183 -11.06 -12.12 -12.25
CA VAL A 183 -10.12 -10.99 -12.10
C VAL A 183 -10.79 -9.68 -12.52
N LYS A 184 -11.47 -9.64 -13.67
CA LYS A 184 -12.19 -8.44 -14.15
C LYS A 184 -13.34 -8.04 -13.23
N LEU A 185 -14.06 -9.01 -12.64
CA LEU A 185 -15.07 -8.72 -11.62
C LEU A 185 -14.46 -8.00 -10.42
N ILE A 186 -13.34 -8.50 -9.88
CA ILE A 186 -12.68 -7.88 -8.74
C ILE A 186 -12.07 -6.52 -9.08
N GLU A 187 -11.48 -6.35 -10.27
CA GLU A 187 -10.99 -5.04 -10.75
C GLU A 187 -12.11 -3.99 -10.76
N ASN A 188 -13.31 -4.35 -11.23
CA ASN A 188 -14.46 -3.46 -11.22
C ASN A 188 -14.90 -3.09 -9.79
N GLN A 189 -14.88 -4.04 -8.86
CA GLN A 189 -15.20 -3.77 -7.45
C GLN A 189 -14.14 -2.86 -6.81
N ALA A 190 -12.86 -3.11 -7.08
CA ALA A 190 -11.76 -2.28 -6.60
C ALA A 190 -11.89 -0.83 -7.09
N LEU A 191 -12.23 -0.64 -8.37
CA LEU A 191 -12.47 0.69 -8.93
C LEU A 191 -13.57 1.45 -8.17
N ASN A 192 -14.69 0.79 -7.87
CA ASN A 192 -15.78 1.39 -7.10
C ASN A 192 -15.35 1.81 -5.68
N ILE A 193 -14.58 0.94 -5.02
CA ILE A 193 -14.05 1.20 -3.67
C ILE A 193 -13.09 2.40 -3.71
N TYR A 194 -12.14 2.42 -4.65
CA TYR A 194 -11.15 3.48 -4.73
C TYR A 194 -11.76 4.84 -5.12
N ASN A 195 -12.71 4.86 -6.05
CA ASN A 195 -13.47 6.09 -6.35
C ASN A 195 -14.15 6.63 -5.08
N SER A 196 -14.79 5.76 -4.29
CA SER A 196 -15.44 6.15 -3.03
C SER A 196 -14.44 6.73 -2.02
N ILE A 197 -13.24 6.15 -1.93
CA ILE A 197 -12.18 6.65 -1.03
C ILE A 197 -11.59 7.97 -1.53
N GLU A 198 -11.45 8.18 -2.84
CA GLU A 198 -11.01 9.47 -3.38
C GLU A 198 -11.98 10.59 -3.01
N HIS A 199 -13.28 10.34 -3.08
CA HIS A 199 -14.30 11.28 -2.59
C HIS A 199 -14.16 11.56 -1.09
N ILE A 200 -13.81 10.56 -0.27
CA ILE A 200 -13.53 10.74 1.17
C ILE A 200 -12.21 11.51 1.38
N SER A 201 -11.22 11.39 0.51
CA SER A 201 -9.96 12.15 0.65
C SER A 201 -10.09 13.65 0.37
N HIS A 202 -11.18 14.03 -0.30
CA HIS A 202 -11.65 15.40 -0.42
C HIS A 202 -12.80 15.65 0.57
N ILE A 203 -12.57 15.43 1.88
CA ILE A 203 -13.48 15.99 2.88
C ILE A 203 -13.44 17.51 2.67
N GLU A 204 -14.40 18.03 1.92
CA GLU A 204 -14.81 19.43 1.98
C GLU A 204 -14.93 19.73 3.46
N SER A 205 -14.15 20.72 3.90
CA SER A 205 -14.09 21.20 5.27
C SER A 205 -15.46 21.03 5.90
N ILE A 206 -15.60 20.07 6.82
CA ILE A 206 -16.84 19.92 7.57
C ILE A 206 -16.96 21.25 8.31
N VAL A 207 -17.83 22.12 7.80
CA VAL A 207 -18.20 23.36 8.47
C VAL A 207 -19.00 22.91 9.68
N LEU A 208 -18.30 22.74 10.80
CA LEU A 208 -18.87 22.63 12.12
C LEU A 208 -19.23 24.03 12.64
#